data_AF-A0A940G693-F1
#
_entry.id   AF-A0A940G693-F1
#
_cell.length_a   1.000
_cell.length_b   1.000
_cell.length_c   1.000
_cell.angle_alpha   90.00
_cell.angle_beta   90.00
_cell.angle_gamma   90.00
#
_symmetry.space_group_name_H-M   'P 1'
#
loop_
_entity.id
_entity.type
_entity.pdbx_description
1 polymer ?
#
loop_
_entity_poly.entity_id
_entity_poly.type
_entity_poly.pdbx_seq_one_letter_code
_entity_poly.pdbx_strand_id
1 'polypeptide(L)' 'MPLLTIVIVLIVVGLLLWLVNTYIPMDSKIRGILNAVVVIIVVLWLLQAFGILGSLNNVRVG' A
#
# COMPACT_ATOMS: atom_id res chain seq x y z
N MET A 1 1.56 10.53 -9.97
CA MET A 1 2.95 10.22 -9.55
C MET A 1 3.66 9.53 -10.70
N PRO A 2 4.94 9.80 -10.99
CA PRO A 2 5.67 9.04 -12.01
C PRO A 2 5.72 7.56 -11.63
N LEU A 3 5.67 6.66 -12.61
CA LEU A 3 5.60 5.20 -12.40
C LEU A 3 6.71 4.69 -11.47
N LEU A 4 7.89 5.32 -11.55
CA LEU A 4 9.04 5.05 -10.68
C LEU A 4 8.70 5.21 -9.19
N THR A 5 7.92 6.23 -8.81
CA THR A 5 7.53 6.47 -7.41
C THR A 5 6.62 5.35 -6.90
N ILE A 6 5.72 4.83 -7.72
CA ILE A 6 4.82 3.72 -7.34
C ILE A 6 5.63 2.45 -7.05
N VAL A 7 6.59 2.15 -7.93
CA VAL A 7 7.49 0.99 -7.76
C VAL A 7 8.31 1.13 -6.47
N ILE A 8 8.88 2.31 -6.21
CA ILE A 8 9.66 2.57 -4.99
C ILE A 8 8.79 2.39 -3.74
N VAL A 9 7.56 2.92 -3.73
CA VAL A 9 6.66 2.78 -2.57
C VAL A 9 6.29 1.32 -2.34
N LEU A 10 6.02 0.54 -3.38
CA LEU A 10 5.74 -0.90 -3.23
C LEU A 10 6.93 -1.65 -2.63
N ILE A 11 8.16 -1.35 -3.06
CA ILE A 11 9.36 -1.95 -2.50
C ILE A 11 9.51 -1.57 -1.02
N VAL A 12 9.33 -0.30 -0.67
CA VAL A 12 9.43 0.18 0.72
C VAL A 12 8.38 -0.48 1.62
N VAL A 13 7.12 -0.54 1.18
CA VAL A 13 6.05 -1.16 1.97
C VAL A 13 6.27 -2.66 2.09
N GLY A 14 6.70 -3.33 1.01
CA GLY A 14 7.04 -4.75 1.05
C GLY A 14 8.18 -5.07 2.03
N LEU A 15 9.23 -4.25 2.03
CA LEU A 15 10.34 -4.36 2.98
C LEU A 15 9.89 -4.12 4.41
N LEU A 16 9.06 -3.11 4.67
CA LEU A 16 8.51 -2.83 6.01
C LEU A 16 7.66 -4.00 6.52
N LEU A 17 6.78 -4.55 5.69
CA LEU A 17 5.97 -5.72 6.02
C LEU A 17 6.84 -6.93 6.35
N TRP A 18 7.86 -7.18 5.54
CA TRP A 18 8.80 -8.27 5.76
C TRP A 18 9.58 -8.09 7.06
N LEU A 19 10.02 -6.87 7.37
CA LEU A 19 10.70 -6.55 8.62
C LEU A 19 9.78 -6.80 9.82
N VAL A 20 8.55 -6.29 9.79
CA VAL A 20 7.57 -6.50 10.86
C VAL A 20 7.28 -7.98 11.08
N ASN A 21 7.10 -8.76 10.01
CA ASN A 21 6.82 -10.19 10.09
C ASN A 21 8.02 -11.04 10.53
N THR A 22 9.25 -10.58 10.23
CA THR A 22 10.50 -11.29 10.56
C THR A 22 10.97 -11.01 11.97
N TYR A 23 10.95 -9.74 12.40
CA TYR A 23 11.54 -9.32 13.67
C TYR A 23 10.56 -9.34 14.84
N ILE A 24 9.25 -9.36 14.57
CA ILE A 24 8.24 -9.48 15.63
C ILE A 24 7.73 -10.94 15.64
N PRO A 25 8.10 -11.76 16.63
CA PRO A 25 7.52 -13.09 16.81
C PRO A 25 6.07 -12.93 17.27
N MET A 26 5.17 -12.79 16.30
CA MET A 26 3.73 -12.71 16.51
C MET A 26 3.09 -14.08 16.42
N ASP A 27 2.11 -14.33 17.28
CA ASP A 27 1.21 -15.46 17.18
C ASP A 27 0.59 -15.56 15.78
N SER A 28 0.40 -16.79 15.28
CA SER A 28 -0.07 -17.07 13.91
C SER A 28 -1.36 -16.32 13.54
N LYS A 29 -2.23 -16.09 14.53
CA LYS A 29 -3.50 -15.37 14.35
C LYS A 29 -3.30 -13.86 14.17
N ILE A 30 -2.34 -13.25 14.88
CA ILE A 30 -2.03 -11.82 14.79
C ILE A 30 -1.27 -11.52 13.49
N ARG A 31 -0.35 -12.41 13.10
CA ARG A 31 0.39 -12.33 11.83
C ARG A 31 -0.53 -12.26 10.62
N GLY A 32 -1.58 -13.10 10.60
CA GLY A 32 -2.56 -13.11 9.52
C GLY A 32 -3.34 -11.80 9.41
N ILE A 33 -3.80 -11.24 10.54
CA ILE A 33 -4.55 -9.98 10.57
C ILE A 33 -3.67 -8.82 10.09
N LEU A 34 -2.41 -8.74 10.54
CA LEU A 34 -1.51 -7.65 10.17
C LEU A 34 -1.20 -7.67 8.67
N ASN A 35 -0.85 -8.85 8.11
CA ASN A 35 -0.65 -8.98 6.66
C ASN A 35 -1.89 -8.57 5.88
N ALA A 36 -3.07 -9.04 6.28
CA ALA A 36 -4.33 -8.71 5.61
C ALA A 36 -4.59 -7.20 5.62
N VAL A 37 -4.42 -6.55 6.77
CA VAL A 37 -4.62 -5.10 6.92
C VAL A 37 -3.65 -4.32 6.03
N VAL A 38 -2.35 -4.66 6.05
CA VAL A 38 -1.38 -3.92 5.23
C VAL A 38 -1.62 -4.14 3.74
N VAL A 39 -1.94 -5.37 3.31
CA VAL A 39 -2.29 -5.65 1.91
C VAL A 39 -3.51 -4.82 1.49
N ILE A 40 -4.55 -4.74 2.32
CA ILE A 40 -5.73 -3.90 2.04
C ILE A 40 -5.33 -2.43 1.87
N ILE A 41 -4.51 -1.89 2.78
CA ILE A 41 -4.02 -0.50 2.68
C ILE A 41 -3.24 -0.28 1.38
N VAL A 42 -2.35 -1.20 1.00
CA VAL A 42 -1.57 -1.11 -0.24
C VAL A 42 -2.48 -1.15 -1.47
N VAL A 43 -3.49 -2.01 -1.49
CA VAL A 43 -4.45 -2.11 -2.60
C VAL A 43 -5.26 -0.82 -2.72
N LEU A 44 -5.78 -0.28 -1.61
CA LEU A 44 -6.50 1.01 -1.61
C LEU A 44 -5.61 2.16 -2.08
N TRP A 45 -4.35 2.17 -1.63
CA TRP A 45 -3.37 3.17 -2.03
C TRP A 45 -3.02 3.05 -3.53
N LEU A 46 -2.88 1.85 -4.07
CA LEU A 46 -2.67 1.64 -5.50
C LEU A 46 -3.86 2.11 -6.33
N LEU A 47 -5.10 1.81 -5.92
CA LEU A 47 -6.31 2.32 -6.59
C LEU A 47 -6.36 3.86 -6.62
N GLN A 48 -5.91 4.52 -5.56
CA GLN A 48 -5.72 5.97 -5.52
C GLN A 48 -4.58 6.44 -6.44
N ALA A 49 -3.43 5.76 -6.41
CA ALA A 49 -2.22 6.13 -7.15
C ALA A 49 -2.36 5.96 -8.67
N PHE A 50 -3.09 4.96 -9.14
CA PHE A 50 -3.42 4.74 -10.56
C PHE A 50 -4.47 5.73 -11.09
N GLY A 51 -4.99 6.63 -10.26
CA GLY A 51 -5.79 7.74 -10.73
C GLY A 51 -7.24 7.38 -11.08
N ILE A 52 -7.77 6.25 -10.60
CA ILE A 52 -9.24 6.02 -10.58
C ILE A 52 -9.92 7.12 -9.73
N LEU A 53 -9.23 7.63 -8.71
CA LEU A 53 -9.62 8.80 -7.93
C LEU A 53 -8.92 10.12 -8.36
N GLY A 54 -7.83 10.02 -9.13
CA GLY A 54 -7.04 11.17 -9.60
C GLY A 54 -7.55 11.81 -10.90
N SER A 55 -8.26 11.05 -11.74
CA SER A 55 -8.95 11.59 -12.93
C SER A 55 -10.07 12.58 -12.55
N LEU A 56 -10.62 12.45 -11.34
CA LEU A 56 -11.65 13.36 -10.80
C LEU A 56 -11.08 14.70 -10.31
N ASN A 57 -9.79 14.78 -9.96
CA ASN A 57 -9.16 16.02 -9.47
C ASN A 57 -8.68 16.95 -10.59
N ASN A 58 -8.73 16.51 -11.86
CA ASN A 58 -8.43 17.35 -13.02
C ASN A 58 -9.68 17.84 -13.77
N VAL A 59 -10.89 17.49 -13.28
CA VAL A 59 -12.12 18.15 -13.69
C VAL A 59 -12.25 19.43 -12.86
N ARG A 60 -11.62 20.50 -13.35
CA ARG A 60 -12.00 21.87 -12.98
C ARG A 60 -13.45 22.05 -13.44
N VAL A 61 -14.39 21.93 -12.52
CA VAL A 61 -15.73 22.47 -12.72
C VAL A 61 -15.57 23.97 -12.62
N GLY A 62 -15.56 24.63 -13.79
CA GLY A 62 -15.70 26.08 -13.91
C GLY A 62 -17.11 26.52 -13.60
#